data_AF-A0A1Z9NIK4-F1
#
_entry.id   AF-A0A1Z9NIK4-F1
#
_cell.length_a   1.000
_cell.length_b   1.000
_cell.length_c   1.000
_cell.angle_alpha   90.00
_cell.angle_beta   90.00
_cell.angle_gamma   90.00
#
_symmetry.space_group_name_H-M   'P 1'
#
loop_
_entity.id
_entity.type
_entity.pdbx_description
1 polymer ?
#
loop_
_entity_poly.entity_id
_entity_poly.type
_entity_poly.pdbx_seq_one_letter_code
_entity_poly.pdbx_strand_id
1 'polypeptide(L)'
;MKKNQIGLCILFSLVVSCSETSHNSEKAIFTQKVDALSFLSNYHHQLHIMIGEEEGDGNIAYKEFSDAISNATNPELYPVLNSFQKIKKFKTASDPVMHLDYLIDYYQSGLSLQVEAVLRGYGYFENFPIDSALSIYERLQIDS
;
A
#
# COMPACT_ATOMS: atom_id res chain seq x y z
N MET A 1 -22.78 -48.57 39.94
CA MET A 1 -22.12 -47.26 39.69
C MET A 1 -21.98 -47.05 38.19
N LYS A 2 -22.86 -46.23 37.60
CA LYS A 2 -22.79 -45.85 36.18
C LYS A 2 -21.70 -44.80 36.01
N LYS A 3 -20.65 -45.09 35.25
CA LYS A 3 -19.67 -44.08 34.84
C LYS A 3 -20.17 -43.44 33.54
N ASN A 4 -20.48 -42.15 33.63
CA ASN A 4 -20.81 -41.28 32.50
C ASN A 4 -19.68 -41.32 31.45
N GLN A 5 -19.96 -41.86 30.27
CA GLN A 5 -19.20 -41.54 29.06
C GLN A 5 -19.82 -40.30 28.42
N ILE A 6 -19.53 -39.14 29.00
CA ILE A 6 -19.75 -37.83 28.36
C ILE A 6 -18.37 -37.21 28.26
N GLY A 7 -17.62 -37.61 27.24
CA GLY A 7 -16.23 -37.18 27.08
C GLY A 7 -15.65 -37.50 25.72
N LEU A 8 -16.49 -37.60 24.68
CA LEU A 8 -16.02 -37.92 23.33
C LEU A 8 -16.83 -37.18 22.25
N CYS A 9 -17.16 -35.90 22.47
CA CYS A 9 -17.72 -35.05 21.41
C CYS A 9 -17.00 -33.69 21.27
N ILE A 10 -16.01 -33.37 22.11
CA ILE A 10 -15.38 -32.04 22.12
C ILE A 10 -14.13 -31.97 21.23
N LEU A 11 -13.61 -33.10 20.74
CA LEU A 11 -12.39 -33.14 19.91
C LEU A 11 -12.64 -33.05 18.40
N PHE A 12 -13.89 -32.94 17.93
CA PHE A 12 -14.19 -32.90 16.49
C PHE A 12 -14.44 -31.47 15.93
N SER A 13 -14.43 -30.45 16.78
CA SER A 13 -14.75 -29.05 16.38
C SER A 13 -13.54 -28.20 15.99
N LEU A 14 -12.32 -28.76 15.93
CA LEU A 14 -11.09 -28.01 15.61
C LEU A 14 -10.66 -28.10 14.14
N VAL A 15 -11.47 -28.72 13.28
CA VAL A 15 -11.17 -28.81 11.84
C VAL A 15 -12.21 -28.00 11.05
N VAL A 16 -11.68 -27.03 10.31
CA VAL A 16 -12.34 -26.21 9.28
C VAL A 16 -13.09 -24.97 9.78
N SER A 17 -12.34 -23.99 10.27
CA SER A 17 -12.61 -22.60 9.88
C SER A 17 -11.42 -22.10 9.08
N CYS A 18 -11.28 -22.63 7.86
CA CYS A 18 -10.63 -21.86 6.80
C CYS A 18 -11.74 -20.93 6.32
N SER A 19 -11.82 -19.71 6.87
CA SER A 19 -12.59 -18.67 6.21
C SER A 19 -12.05 -18.58 4.79
N GLU A 20 -12.91 -18.67 3.77
CA GLU A 20 -12.53 -18.30 2.40
C GLU A 20 -12.19 -16.81 2.41
N THR A 21 -10.96 -16.49 2.83
CA THR A 21 -10.35 -15.21 2.51
C THR A 21 -10.21 -15.24 1.00
N SER A 22 -10.87 -14.30 0.31
CA SER A 22 -10.67 -14.09 -1.12
C SER A 22 -9.16 -14.06 -1.37
N HIS A 23 -8.61 -15.16 -1.88
CA HIS A 23 -7.18 -15.26 -2.06
C HIS A 23 -6.88 -14.35 -3.24
N ASN A 24 -6.48 -13.11 -2.96
CA ASN A 24 -6.03 -12.20 -4.00
C ASN A 24 -4.91 -12.93 -4.74
N SER A 25 -5.04 -13.03 -6.07
CA SER A 25 -3.96 -13.59 -6.87
C SER A 25 -2.70 -12.76 -6.67
N GLU A 26 -1.53 -13.35 -6.84
CA GLU A 26 -0.28 -12.60 -6.74
C GLU A 26 -0.28 -11.40 -7.68
N LYS A 27 -0.81 -11.57 -8.90
CA LYS A 27 -1.06 -10.48 -9.83
C LYS A 27 -1.86 -9.34 -9.21
N ALA A 28 -2.97 -9.64 -8.53
CA ALA A 28 -3.80 -8.61 -7.90
C ALA A 28 -3.05 -7.87 -6.77
N ILE A 29 -2.23 -8.57 -5.99
CA ILE A 29 -1.39 -7.98 -4.95
C ILE A 29 -0.30 -7.11 -5.58
N PHE A 30 0.36 -7.60 -6.63
CA PHE A 30 1.39 -6.87 -7.36
C PHE A 30 0.84 -5.60 -8.01
N THR A 31 -0.32 -5.68 -8.67
CA THR A 31 -1.02 -4.50 -9.20
C THR A 31 -1.31 -3.47 -8.11
N GLN A 32 -1.83 -3.88 -6.95
CA GLN A 32 -2.07 -2.96 -5.83
C GLN A 32 -0.78 -2.23 -5.40
N LYS A 33 0.35 -2.94 -5.32
CA LYS A 33 1.63 -2.32 -4.96
C LYS A 33 2.13 -1.34 -6.01
N VAL A 34 2.07 -1.70 -7.29
CA VAL A 34 2.49 -0.83 -8.40
C VAL A 34 1.59 0.42 -8.47
N ASP A 35 0.28 0.27 -8.34
CA ASP A 35 -0.67 1.38 -8.38
C ASP A 35 -0.45 2.34 -7.20
N ALA A 36 -0.19 1.82 -5.99
CA ALA A 36 0.12 2.63 -4.83
C ALA A 36 1.46 3.35 -4.97
N LEU A 37 2.50 2.66 -5.45
CA LEU A 37 3.80 3.26 -5.73
C LEU A 37 3.68 4.40 -6.76
N SER A 38 2.87 4.19 -7.80
CA SER A 38 2.60 5.19 -8.84
C SER A 38 1.85 6.39 -8.26
N PHE A 39 0.85 6.18 -7.41
CA PHE A 39 0.15 7.25 -6.71
C PHE A 39 1.13 8.10 -5.90
N LEU A 40 1.96 7.47 -5.06
CA LEU A 40 2.91 8.20 -4.21
C LEU A 40 3.91 9.00 -5.04
N SER A 41 4.45 8.41 -6.11
CA SER A 41 5.35 9.12 -7.02
C SER A 41 4.69 10.31 -7.70
N ASN A 42 3.42 10.21 -8.10
CA ASN A 42 2.71 11.28 -8.80
C ASN A 42 2.35 12.46 -7.90
N TYR A 43 2.15 12.21 -6.60
CA TYR A 43 1.74 13.22 -5.62
C TYR A 43 2.86 13.65 -4.67
N HIS A 44 4.09 13.15 -4.87
CA HIS A 44 5.24 13.47 -4.02
C HIS A 44 5.58 14.96 -4.03
N HIS A 45 5.48 15.58 -5.21
CA HIS A 45 5.70 17.01 -5.40
C HIS A 45 4.76 17.86 -4.53
N GLN A 46 3.47 17.53 -4.46
CA GLN A 46 2.52 18.23 -3.58
C GLN A 46 2.94 18.16 -2.11
N LEU A 47 3.54 17.06 -1.66
CA LEU A 47 4.02 16.93 -0.28
C LEU A 47 5.19 17.87 0.01
N HIS A 48 6.17 17.95 -0.89
CA HIS A 48 7.30 18.86 -0.74
C HIS A 48 6.87 20.33 -0.71
N ILE A 49 5.83 20.71 -1.48
CA ILE A 49 5.20 22.03 -1.35
C ILE A 49 4.52 22.20 0.03
N MET A 50 3.80 21.18 0.51
CA MET A 50 3.12 21.22 1.82
C MET A 50 4.07 21.37 3.01
N ILE A 51 5.30 20.85 2.92
CA ILE A 51 6.36 21.05 3.93
C ILE A 51 7.23 22.29 3.67
N GLY A 52 7.06 22.96 2.53
CA GLY A 52 7.80 24.17 2.18
C GLY A 52 9.23 23.92 1.70
N GLU A 53 9.52 22.73 1.19
CA GLU A 53 10.80 22.40 0.55
C GLU A 53 10.83 22.79 -0.94
N GLU A 54 9.66 22.86 -1.57
CA GLU A 54 9.50 23.28 -2.96
C GLU A 54 8.58 24.49 -3.10
N GLU A 55 8.78 25.27 -4.17
CA GLU A 55 7.97 26.46 -4.46
C GLU A 55 6.53 26.06 -4.85
N GLY A 56 5.54 26.75 -4.26
CA GLY A 56 4.13 26.54 -4.58
C GLY A 56 3.18 27.08 -3.52
N ASP A 57 1.87 26.99 -3.76
CA ASP A 57 0.85 27.29 -2.75
C ASP A 57 0.50 26.03 -1.96
N GLY A 58 0.89 26.00 -0.69
CA GLY A 58 0.63 24.87 0.20
C GLY A 58 -0.85 24.52 0.37
N ASN A 59 -1.77 25.49 0.28
CA ASN A 59 -3.21 25.21 0.36
C ASN A 59 -3.71 24.50 -0.90
N ILE A 60 -3.18 24.90 -2.07
CA ILE A 60 -3.48 24.23 -3.34
C ILE A 60 -2.92 22.80 -3.31
N ALA A 61 -1.65 22.64 -2.94
CA ALA A 61 -1.03 21.32 -2.83
C ALA A 61 -1.75 20.41 -1.82
N TYR A 62 -2.13 20.94 -0.65
CA TYR A 62 -2.94 20.22 0.32
C TYR A 62 -4.29 19.79 -0.25
N LYS A 63 -4.97 20.67 -0.98
CA LYS A 63 -6.27 20.36 -1.60
C LYS A 63 -6.12 19.28 -2.67
N GLU A 64 -5.13 19.41 -3.55
CA GLU A 64 -4.85 18.42 -4.60
C GLU A 64 -4.57 17.03 -4.02
N PHE A 65 -3.68 16.96 -3.03
CA PHE A 65 -3.38 15.72 -2.33
C PHE A 65 -4.61 15.16 -1.60
N SER A 66 -5.37 16.03 -0.91
CA SER A 66 -6.61 15.67 -0.21
C SER A 66 -7.64 15.04 -1.14
N ASP A 67 -7.87 15.67 -2.28
CA ASP A 67 -8.83 15.21 -3.28
C ASP A 67 -8.37 13.86 -3.87
N ALA A 68 -7.07 13.70 -4.11
CA ALA A 68 -6.51 12.45 -4.61
C ALA A 68 -6.63 11.30 -3.60
N ILE A 69 -6.14 11.48 -2.37
CA ILE A 69 -6.09 10.42 -1.36
C ILE A 69 -7.47 10.02 -0.84
N SER A 70 -8.43 10.96 -0.81
CA SER A 70 -9.80 10.67 -0.35
C SER A 70 -10.58 9.79 -1.33
N ASN A 71 -10.20 9.79 -2.61
CA ASN A 71 -10.81 8.97 -3.65
C ASN A 71 -10.03 7.65 -3.90
N ALA A 72 -8.90 7.44 -3.23
CA ALA A 72 -8.09 6.25 -3.39
C ALA A 72 -8.79 5.03 -2.77
N THR A 73 -9.00 3.99 -3.58
CA THR A 73 -9.60 2.71 -3.15
C THR A 73 -8.57 1.61 -2.93
N ASN A 74 -7.29 1.88 -3.22
CA ASN A 74 -6.21 0.92 -3.10
C ASN A 74 -5.86 0.69 -1.61
N PRO A 75 -5.96 -0.55 -1.08
CA PRO A 75 -5.67 -0.85 0.33
C PRO A 75 -4.24 -0.50 0.77
N GLU A 76 -3.28 -0.53 -0.15
CA GLU A 76 -1.88 -0.15 0.14
C GLU A 76 -1.78 1.34 0.54
N LEU A 77 -2.74 2.19 0.19
CA LEU A 77 -2.75 3.62 0.54
C LEU A 77 -3.43 3.92 1.89
N TYR A 78 -3.98 2.92 2.58
CA TYR A 78 -4.63 3.12 3.88
C TYR A 78 -3.72 3.75 4.95
N PRO A 79 -2.44 3.37 5.11
CA PRO A 79 -1.55 4.05 6.05
C PRO A 79 -1.42 5.54 5.75
N VAL A 80 -1.35 5.90 4.47
CA VAL A 80 -1.20 7.27 3.98
C VAL A 80 -2.47 8.07 4.26
N LEU A 81 -3.63 7.53 3.90
CA LEU A 81 -4.94 8.13 4.20
C LEU A 81 -5.12 8.35 5.70
N ASN A 82 -4.80 7.35 6.53
CA ASN A 82 -4.94 7.43 7.97
C ASN A 82 -4.00 8.47 8.59
N SER A 83 -2.79 8.64 8.05
CA SER A 83 -1.87 9.69 8.47
C SER A 83 -2.38 11.06 8.06
N PHE A 84 -2.80 11.20 6.80
CA PHE A 84 -3.35 12.45 6.25
C PHE A 84 -4.54 12.96 7.06
N GLN A 85 -5.46 12.08 7.47
CA GLN A 85 -6.63 12.42 8.30
C GLN A 85 -6.29 12.98 9.70
N LYS A 86 -5.03 12.90 10.14
CA LYS A 86 -4.56 13.55 11.38
C LYS A 86 -4.34 15.06 11.19
N ILE A 87 -4.21 15.55 9.96
CA ILE A 87 -4.14 16.98 9.65
C ILE A 87 -5.55 17.58 9.77
N LYS A 88 -5.86 18.18 10.92
CA LYS A 88 -7.19 18.80 11.16
C LYS A 88 -7.35 20.17 10.53
N LYS A 89 -6.24 20.91 10.44
CA LYS A 89 -6.15 22.20 9.75
C LYS A 89 -4.78 22.24 9.10
N PHE A 90 -4.75 22.45 7.78
CA PHE A 90 -3.49 22.58 7.07
C PHE A 90 -2.69 23.78 7.61
N LYS A 91 -1.41 23.52 7.83
CA LYS A 91 -0.38 24.50 8.14
C LYS A 91 0.94 23.94 7.60
N THR A 92 1.61 24.72 6.76
CA THR A 92 2.91 24.37 6.19
C THR A 92 3.88 23.92 7.29
N ALA A 93 4.57 22.79 7.04
CA ALA A 93 5.57 22.23 7.96
C ALA A 93 5.08 22.02 9.41
N SER A 94 3.78 21.83 9.62
CA SER A 94 3.30 21.42 10.95
C SER A 94 3.60 19.95 11.22
N ASP A 95 3.75 19.55 12.48
CA ASP A 95 4.09 18.17 12.83
C ASP A 95 3.23 17.10 12.12
N PRO A 96 1.89 17.24 12.00
CA PRO A 96 1.10 16.24 11.26
C PRO A 96 1.42 16.17 9.77
N VAL A 97 1.82 17.29 9.15
CA VAL A 97 2.23 17.36 7.73
C VAL A 97 3.62 16.74 7.57
N MET A 98 4.56 17.04 8.46
CA MET A 98 5.89 16.41 8.46
C MET A 98 5.82 14.90 8.72
N HIS A 99 4.97 14.45 9.63
CA HIS A 99 4.79 13.02 9.88
C HIS A 99 4.17 12.30 8.67
N LEU A 100 3.31 12.97 7.90
CA LEU A 100 2.78 12.43 6.65
C LEU A 100 3.91 12.26 5.62
N ASP A 101 4.74 13.29 5.47
CA ASP A 101 5.92 13.28 4.59
C ASP A 101 6.87 12.13 4.93
N TYR A 102 7.28 12.02 6.21
CA TYR A 102 8.10 10.90 6.68
C TYR A 102 7.47 9.55 6.37
N LEU A 103 6.17 9.39 6.63
CA LEU A 103 5.50 8.13 6.30
C LEU A 103 5.62 7.83 4.81
N ILE A 104 5.37 8.81 3.95
CA ILE A 104 5.35 8.62 2.50
C ILE A 104 6.74 8.28 1.97
N ASP A 105 7.80 8.95 2.43
CA ASP A 105 9.19 8.66 2.03
C ASP A 105 9.57 7.19 2.26
N TYR A 106 9.37 6.73 3.50
CA TYR A 106 9.72 5.36 3.89
C TYR A 106 8.78 4.35 3.21
N TYR A 107 7.50 4.68 3.08
CA TYR A 107 6.51 3.77 2.52
C TYR A 107 6.68 3.60 1.01
N GLN A 108 6.95 4.69 0.28
CA GLN A 108 7.25 4.67 -1.15
C GLN A 108 8.52 3.85 -1.43
N SER A 109 9.57 4.06 -0.64
CA SER A 109 10.80 3.26 -0.72
C SER A 109 10.53 1.78 -0.46
N GLY A 110 9.72 1.46 0.54
CA GLY A 110 9.32 0.09 0.86
C GLY A 110 8.49 -0.60 -0.23
N LEU A 111 7.56 0.13 -0.87
CA LEU A 111 6.78 -0.37 -2.00
C LEU A 111 7.67 -0.61 -3.22
N SER A 112 8.60 0.31 -3.51
CA SER A 112 9.57 0.16 -4.59
C SER A 112 10.39 -1.13 -4.45
N LEU A 113 10.92 -1.38 -3.25
CA LEU A 113 11.67 -2.61 -2.96
C LEU A 113 10.81 -3.87 -3.12
N GLN A 114 9.54 -3.85 -2.72
CA GLN A 114 8.65 -4.99 -2.86
C GLN A 114 8.32 -5.29 -4.34
N VAL A 115 8.05 -4.25 -5.14
CA VAL A 115 7.82 -4.39 -6.58
C VAL A 115 9.07 -4.97 -7.26
N GLU A 116 10.24 -4.42 -6.94
CA GLU A 116 11.51 -4.89 -7.47
C GLU A 116 11.82 -6.33 -7.07
N ALA A 117 11.55 -6.71 -5.81
CA ALA A 117 11.77 -8.06 -5.31
C ALA A 117 10.96 -9.11 -6.07
N VAL A 118 9.70 -8.81 -6.41
CA VAL A 118 8.86 -9.72 -7.22
C VAL A 118 9.45 -9.89 -8.61
N LEU A 119 9.77 -8.79 -9.31
CA LEU A 119 10.34 -8.87 -10.66
C LEU A 119 11.69 -9.60 -10.69
N ARG A 120 12.56 -9.35 -9.71
CA ARG A 120 13.83 -10.07 -9.55
C ARG A 120 13.62 -11.54 -9.22
N GLY A 121 12.62 -11.87 -8.40
CA GLY A 121 12.23 -13.25 -8.09
C GLY A 121 11.83 -14.04 -9.34
N TYR A 122 11.25 -13.37 -10.33
CA TYR A 122 10.93 -13.92 -11.65
C TYR A 122 12.05 -13.77 -12.70
N GLY A 123 13.25 -13.36 -12.29
CA GLY A 123 14.43 -13.34 -13.16
C GLY A 123 14.64 -12.05 -13.98
N TYR A 124 13.92 -10.97 -13.68
CA TYR A 124 14.14 -9.66 -14.30
C TYR A 124 15.13 -8.82 -13.47
N PHE A 125 16.30 -8.53 -14.04
CA PHE A 125 17.41 -7.84 -13.33
C PHE A 125 17.75 -6.44 -13.87
N GLU A 126 17.06 -6.00 -14.94
CA GLU A 126 17.29 -4.69 -15.54
C GLU A 126 16.60 -3.58 -14.75
N ASN A 127 17.04 -2.34 -14.96
CA ASN A 127 16.34 -1.16 -14.45
C ASN A 127 15.04 -0.97 -15.21
N PHE A 128 13.98 -0.56 -14.52
CA PHE A 128 12.67 -0.31 -15.10
C PHE A 128 12.02 0.94 -14.49
N PRO A 129 11.27 1.72 -15.29
CA PRO A 129 10.38 2.74 -14.75
C PRO A 129 9.13 2.11 -14.12
N ILE A 130 8.53 2.79 -13.14
CA ILE A 130 7.38 2.28 -12.35
C ILE A 130 6.21 1.88 -13.26
N ASP A 131 5.91 2.69 -14.28
CA ASP A 131 4.82 2.50 -15.23
C ASP A 131 4.95 1.20 -16.06
N SER A 132 6.16 0.66 -16.16
CA SER A 132 6.44 -0.58 -16.88
C SER A 132 6.39 -1.83 -16.01
N ALA A 133 6.32 -1.69 -14.67
CA ALA A 133 6.43 -2.83 -13.76
C ALA A 133 5.37 -3.92 -14.01
N LEU A 134 4.11 -3.52 -14.25
CA LEU A 134 3.02 -4.47 -14.49
C LEU A 134 3.18 -5.23 -15.81
N SER A 135 3.56 -4.54 -16.89
CA SER A 135 3.73 -5.19 -18.19
C SER A 135 4.94 -6.14 -18.21
N ILE A 136 6.00 -5.80 -17.46
CA ILE A 136 7.15 -6.69 -17.24
C ILE A 136 6.70 -7.94 -16.49
N TYR A 137 5.97 -7.79 -15.37
CA TYR A 137 5.43 -8.92 -14.61
C TYR A 137 4.59 -9.84 -15.50
N GLU A 138 3.65 -9.28 -16.27
CA GLU A 138 2.77 -10.06 -17.15
C GLU A 138 3.53 -10.86 -18.21
N ARG A 139 4.59 -10.28 -18.80
CA ARG A 139 5.46 -10.99 -19.75
C ARG A 139 6.14 -12.19 -19.10
N LEU A 140 6.69 -12.02 -17.90
CA LEU A 140 7.38 -13.09 -17.18
C LEU A 140 6.47 -14.27 -16.83
N GLN A 141 5.15 -14.04 -16.66
CA GLN A 141 4.17 -15.11 -16.42
C GLN A 141 3.79 -15.89 -17.69
N ILE A 142 4.04 -15.35 -18.88
CA ILE A 142 3.80 -16.05 -20.15
C ILE A 142 4.98 -16.98 -20.48
N ASP A 143 6.19 -16.55 -20.10
CA ASP A 143 7.44 -17.25 -20.39
C ASP A 143 7.76 -18.38 -19.38
N SER A 144 6.98 -18.49 -18.29
CA SER A 144 7.08 -19.50 -17.23
C SER A 144 6.22 -20.74 -17.47
#